data_AF-U7QVQ3-F1
#
_entry.id   AF-U7QVQ3-F1
#
_cell.length_a   1.000
_cell.length_b   1.000
_cell.length_c   1.000
_cell.angle_alpha   90.00
_cell.angle_beta   90.00
_cell.angle_gamma   90.00
#
_symmetry.space_group_name_H-M   'P 1'
#
loop_
_entity.id
_entity.type
_entity.pdbx_description
1 polymer ?
#
loop_
_entity_poly.entity_id
_entity_poly.type
_entity_poly.pdbx_seq_one_letter_code
_entity_poly.pdbx_strand_id
1 'polypeptide(L)'
;MKMNKYEYIISGDKYPNDAYEFESWWHEYYKSYIAEDAAEDYYEYNDGRESNWPIDFEIYINGKSLGIFTVSLESEPVFSATKKVVNNE
;
A
#
# COMPACT_ATOMS: atom_id res chain seq x y z
N MET A 1 -19.00 8.59 -9.98
CA MET A 1 -18.89 7.98 -8.63
C MET A 1 -18.29 9.03 -7.70
N LYS A 2 -18.58 8.99 -6.40
CA LYS A 2 -17.99 9.93 -5.42
C LYS A 2 -16.87 9.20 -4.69
N MET A 3 -15.70 9.83 -4.59
CA MET A 3 -14.59 9.32 -3.80
C MET A 3 -14.84 9.61 -2.32
N ASN A 4 -14.45 8.68 -1.46
CA ASN A 4 -14.52 8.80 -0.01
C ASN A 4 -13.15 9.23 0.51
N LYS A 5 -13.14 10.06 1.56
CA LYS A 5 -11.91 10.51 2.21
C LYS A 5 -11.62 9.61 3.40
N TYR A 6 -10.36 9.18 3.47
CA TYR A 6 -9.84 8.35 4.54
C TYR A 6 -8.50 8.93 5.00
N GLU A 7 -8.05 8.48 6.16
CA GLU A 7 -6.74 8.80 6.68
C GLU A 7 -6.01 7.49 7.01
N TYR A 8 -4.68 7.48 6.95
CA TYR A 8 -3.89 6.35 7.44
C TYR A 8 -2.65 6.82 8.19
N ILE A 9 -2.15 5.95 9.08
CA ILE A 9 -0.82 6.04 9.67
C ILE A 9 -0.08 4.73 9.41
N ILE A 10 1.24 4.77 9.44
CA ILE A 10 2.08 3.56 9.47
C ILE A 10 2.30 3.14 10.92
N SER A 11 2.37 1.82 11.17
CA SER A 11 2.65 1.29 12.51
C SER A 11 3.94 1.87 13.10
N GLY A 12 3.81 2.62 14.20
CA GLY A 12 4.88 3.39 14.83
C GLY A 12 4.60 4.89 14.92
N ASP A 13 3.74 5.39 14.03
CA ASP A 13 3.29 6.78 13.97
C ASP A 13 2.14 7.04 14.96
N LYS A 14 1.81 8.31 15.18
CA LYS A 14 0.75 8.74 16.11
C LYS A 14 -0.38 9.48 15.41
N TYR A 15 -1.55 8.83 15.35
CA TYR A 15 -2.79 9.50 14.98
C TYR A 15 -3.20 10.57 16.04
N PRO A 16 -3.70 11.76 15.65
CA PRO A 16 -3.87 12.25 14.28
C PRO A 16 -2.67 13.01 13.69
N ASN A 17 -1.59 13.20 14.47
CA ASN A 17 -0.52 14.13 14.10
C ASN A 17 0.28 13.70 12.87
N ASP A 18 0.42 12.39 12.69
CA ASP A 18 1.25 11.78 11.65
C ASP A 18 0.38 11.14 10.53
N ALA A 19 -0.92 11.49 10.48
CA ALA A 19 -1.85 10.90 9.54
C ALA A 19 -1.74 11.52 8.13
N TYR A 20 -1.74 10.65 7.12
CA TYR A 20 -1.86 11.04 5.72
C TYR A 20 -3.32 10.95 5.28
N GLU A 21 -3.78 11.92 4.49
CA GLU A 21 -5.12 11.90 3.87
C GLU A 21 -5.03 11.29 2.46
N PHE A 22 -5.99 10.45 2.11
CA PHE A 22 -6.13 9.92 0.76
C PHE A 22 -7.61 9.74 0.37
N GLU A 23 -7.85 9.56 -0.92
CA GLU A 23 -9.19 9.35 -1.47
C GLU A 23 -9.31 7.96 -2.08
N SER A 24 -10.39 7.25 -1.75
CA SER A 24 -10.67 5.91 -2.27
C SER A 24 -12.09 5.79 -2.83
N TRP A 25 -12.26 4.96 -3.87
CA TRP A 25 -13.57 4.66 -4.44
C TRP A 25 -14.38 3.69 -3.58
N TRP A 26 -13.73 3.01 -2.62
CA TRP A 26 -14.33 1.97 -1.80
C TRP A 26 -15.11 2.56 -0.62
N HIS A 27 -16.20 1.89 -0.25
CA HIS A 27 -16.96 2.18 0.98
C HIS A 27 -16.30 1.48 2.17
N GLU A 28 -16.44 2.00 3.40
CA GLU A 28 -15.84 1.49 4.64
C GLU A 28 -16.11 -0.01 4.97
N TYR A 29 -17.02 -0.66 4.23
CA TYR A 29 -17.24 -2.11 4.33
C TYR A 29 -16.13 -2.92 3.63
N TYR A 30 -15.42 -2.32 2.68
CA TYR A 30 -14.40 -2.92 1.82
C TYR A 30 -12.98 -2.58 2.30
N LYS A 31 -12.71 -2.87 3.58
CA LYS A 31 -11.52 -2.36 4.28
C LYS A 31 -10.19 -2.83 3.68
N SER A 32 -10.13 -4.04 3.16
CA SER A 32 -8.90 -4.55 2.51
C SER A 32 -8.53 -3.72 1.29
N TYR A 33 -9.52 -3.40 0.43
CA TYR A 33 -9.29 -2.57 -0.74
C TYR A 33 -8.94 -1.12 -0.37
N ILE A 34 -9.47 -0.59 0.73
CA ILE A 34 -9.07 0.72 1.24
C ILE A 34 -7.62 0.70 1.73
N ALA A 35 -7.18 -0.39 2.38
CA ALA A 35 -5.80 -0.55 2.81
C ALA A 35 -4.84 -0.70 1.62
N GLU A 36 -5.25 -1.37 0.55
CA GLU A 36 -4.50 -1.43 -0.72
C GLU A 36 -4.35 -0.02 -1.35
N ASP A 37 -5.44 0.75 -1.43
CA ASP A 37 -5.39 2.14 -1.92
C ASP A 37 -4.49 3.04 -1.02
N ALA A 38 -4.50 2.86 0.30
CA ALA A 38 -3.62 3.57 1.23
C ALA A 38 -2.14 3.22 1.01
N ALA A 39 -1.87 1.94 0.75
CA ALA A 39 -0.53 1.46 0.43
C ALA A 39 -0.02 2.01 -0.91
N GLU A 40 -0.89 2.12 -1.92
CA GLU A 40 -0.55 2.76 -3.20
C GLU A 40 -0.25 4.26 -3.03
N ASP A 41 -1.09 4.97 -2.26
CA ASP A 41 -0.85 6.38 -1.93
C ASP A 41 0.51 6.57 -1.21
N TYR A 42 0.79 5.73 -0.20
CA TYR A 42 2.06 5.77 0.52
C TYR A 42 3.26 5.47 -0.39
N TYR A 43 3.13 4.47 -1.26
CA TYR A 43 4.14 4.11 -2.24
C TYR A 43 4.42 5.25 -3.22
N GLU A 44 3.39 5.96 -3.70
CA GLU A 44 3.56 7.00 -4.71
C GLU A 44 3.98 8.36 -4.14
N TYR A 45 3.55 8.70 -2.93
CA TYR A 45 3.64 10.08 -2.43
C TYR A 45 4.38 10.26 -1.10
N ASN A 46 4.54 9.22 -0.28
CA ASN A 46 4.96 9.36 1.12
C ASN A 46 6.09 8.38 1.51
N ASP A 47 7.15 8.27 0.69
CA ASP A 47 8.36 7.45 0.94
C ASP A 47 8.18 5.91 0.85
N GLY A 48 7.02 5.41 0.44
CA GLY A 48 6.78 3.97 0.36
C GLY A 48 7.63 3.23 -0.68
N ARG A 49 8.19 3.92 -1.69
CA ARG A 49 9.07 3.29 -2.69
C ARG A 49 10.35 2.71 -2.11
N GLU A 50 10.92 3.38 -1.11
CA GLU A 50 12.19 2.99 -0.48
C GLU A 50 11.99 2.23 0.84
N SER A 51 10.72 2.06 1.24
CA SER A 51 10.36 1.42 2.50
C SER A 51 10.49 -0.10 2.44
N ASN A 52 10.65 -0.72 3.63
CA ASN A 52 10.73 -2.17 3.77
C ASN A 52 9.32 -2.76 3.89
N TRP A 53 8.82 -3.33 2.80
CA TRP A 53 7.54 -4.04 2.78
C TRP A 53 7.68 -5.48 3.32
N PRO A 54 6.64 -6.06 3.96
CA PRO A 54 5.29 -5.51 4.15
C PRO A 54 5.20 -4.44 5.24
N ILE A 55 4.17 -3.60 5.15
CA ILE A 55 3.95 -2.47 6.06
C ILE A 55 2.54 -2.59 6.68
N ASP A 56 2.44 -2.24 7.96
CA ASP A 56 1.18 -2.19 8.70
C ASP A 56 0.56 -0.79 8.60
N PHE A 57 -0.63 -0.71 8.02
CA PHE A 57 -1.42 0.51 7.88
C PHE A 57 -2.58 0.49 8.85
N GLU A 58 -2.73 1.52 9.69
CA GLU A 58 -3.97 1.75 10.41
C GLU A 58 -4.83 2.76 9.68
N ILE A 59 -6.04 2.34 9.27
CA ILE A 59 -6.95 3.14 8.45
C ILE A 59 -7.99 3.82 9.32
N TYR A 60 -8.32 5.07 9.01
CA TYR A 60 -9.30 5.87 9.72
C TYR A 60 -10.32 6.49 8.75
N ILE A 61 -11.54 6.68 9.24
CA ILE A 61 -12.57 7.51 8.59
C ILE A 61 -13.19 8.43 9.64
N ASN A 62 -13.17 9.74 9.38
CA ASN A 62 -13.68 10.76 10.31
C ASN A 62 -13.12 10.57 11.75
N GLY A 63 -11.83 10.26 11.87
CA GLY A 63 -11.16 10.01 13.16
C GLY A 63 -11.50 8.70 13.86
N LYS A 64 -12.23 7.78 13.22
CA LYS A 64 -12.49 6.44 13.74
C LYS A 64 -11.64 5.40 13.03
N SER A 65 -10.87 4.63 13.80
CA SER A 65 -10.10 3.49 13.28
C SER A 65 -11.02 2.41 12.69
N LEU A 66 -10.72 2.01 11.45
CA LEU A 66 -11.34 0.91 10.72
C LEU A 66 -10.59 -0.41 10.92
N GLY A 67 -9.33 -0.35 11.39
CA GLY A 67 -8.47 -1.48 11.68
C GLY A 67 -7.04 -1.30 11.17
N ILE A 68 -6.19 -2.25 11.55
CA ILE A 68 -4.80 -2.35 11.11
C ILE A 68 -4.70 -3.47 10.07
N PHE A 69 -4.02 -3.19 8.95
CA PHE A 69 -3.87 -4.10 7.83
C PHE A 69 -2.40 -4.18 7.41
N THR A 70 -1.84 -5.38 7.39
CA THR A 70 -0.52 -5.63 6.81
C THR A 70 -0.65 -5.74 5.30
N VAL A 71 -0.06 -4.81 4.55
CA VAL A 71 -0.08 -4.80 3.08
C VAL A 71 1.31 -5.15 2.58
N SER A 72 1.39 -6.09 1.64
CA SER A 72 2.63 -6.51 0.99
C SER A 72 2.76 -5.85 -0.38
N LEU A 73 3.97 -5.46 -0.76
CA LEU A 73 4.28 -5.03 -2.11
C LEU A 73 4.71 -6.26 -2.94
N GLU A 74 3.84 -6.74 -3.81
CA GLU A 74 4.17 -7.83 -4.72
C GLU A 74 5.04 -7.30 -5.87
N SER A 75 6.09 -8.05 -6.23
CA SER A 75 6.90 -7.76 -7.42
C SER A 75 6.38 -8.58 -8.59
N GLU A 76 6.11 -7.93 -9.72
CA GLU A 76 5.81 -8.60 -10.98
C GLU A 76 6.96 -9.53 -11.40
N PRO A 77 6.69 -10.66 -12.07
CA PRO A 77 7.71 -11.61 -12.46
C PRO A 77 8.66 -11.00 -13.51
N VAL A 78 9.95 -10.95 -13.17
CA VAL A 78 11.01 -10.49 -14.09
C VAL A 78 11.66 -11.69 -14.76
N PHE A 79 11.58 -11.75 -16.10
CA PHE A 79 12.20 -12.80 -16.90
C PHE A 79 13.43 -12.26 -17.63
N SER A 80 14.53 -13.00 -17.60
CA SER A 80 15.74 -12.71 -18.37
C SER A 80 16.21 -13.94 -19.15
N ALA A 81 16.83 -13.72 -20.31
CA ALA A 81 17.31 -14.79 -21.19
C ALA A 81 18.79 -14.59 -21.53
N THR A 82 19.53 -15.69 -21.67
CA THR A 82 20.90 -15.70 -22.21
C THR A 82 21.01 -16.74 -23.31
N LYS A 83 21.80 -16.46 -24.34
CA LYS A 83 22.02 -17.36 -25.48
C LYS A 83 22.74 -18.64 -25.03
N LYS A 84 22.15 -19.81 -25.31
CA LYS A 84 22.80 -21.11 -25.11
C LYS A 84 23.88 -21.31 -26.18
N VAL A 85 25.14 -21.43 -25.77
CA VAL A 85 26.21 -21.91 -26.66
C VAL A 85 26.12 -23.44 -26.69
N VAL A 86 25.80 -24.00 -27.86
CA VAL A 86 25.83 -25.45 -28.08
C VAL A 86 27.13 -25.76 -28.78
N ASN A 87 28.08 -26.36 -28.06
CA ASN A 87 29.29 -26.92 -28.65
C ASN A 87 28.94 -28.29 -29.21
N ASN A 88 28.96 -28.44 -30.53
CA ASN A 88 28.89 -29.75 -31.18
C ASN A 88 30.33 -30.27 -31.31
N GLU A 89 30.68 -31.29 -30.53
CA GLU A 89 31.89 -32.12 -30.76
C GLU A 89 31.70 -33.07 -31.94
#